data_AF-A0AAX4KMA4-F1
#
_entry.id   AF-A0AAX4KMA4-F1
#
_cell.length_a   1.000
_cell.length_b   1.000
_cell.length_c   1.000
_cell.angle_alpha   90.00
_cell.angle_beta   90.00
_cell.angle_gamma   90.00
#
_symmetry.space_group_name_H-M   'P 1'
#
loop_
_entity.id
_entity.type
_entity.pdbx_description
1 polymer ?
#
loop_
_entity_poly.entity_id
_entity_poly.type
_entity_poly.pdbx_seq_one_letter_code
_entity_poly.pdbx_strand_id
1 'polypeptide(L)'
;MTQPSPSFLILVATLLDSLPPTLPVSDTLLLQLHAIFGPMLLSALQLVDKREVVRVSLPSDRYVYQVASSSGKNYTIHLNPPPPTTNLIPDIPSPQPMATPLKEEPGLLPAASMGESIPRTPSPPGSQIQTFNPLLSSPAQQHRTPSPASPHVEEEDPESTSKHMTSQKDMLRKERITRLANGLKSMYCPCAGWSYGCLAGEKTILCKHLLAIVIASKTGREVRADVDLRGAAGLLGLS
;
A
#
# COMPACT_ATOMS: atom_id res chain seq x y z
N MET A 1 22.11 -6.71 1.44
CA MET A 1 20.77 -6.17 1.16
C MET A 1 20.30 -6.81 -0.13
N THR A 2 19.49 -7.87 -0.07
CA THR A 2 18.87 -8.39 -1.30
C THR A 2 17.69 -7.50 -1.65
N GLN A 3 17.72 -6.92 -2.85
CA GLN A 3 16.59 -6.13 -3.35
C GLN A 3 15.41 -7.07 -3.64
N PRO A 4 14.16 -6.67 -3.36
CA PRO A 4 12.99 -7.49 -3.66
C PRO A 4 12.95 -7.81 -5.16
N SER A 5 12.58 -9.05 -5.50
CA SER A 5 12.59 -9.49 -6.90
C SER A 5 11.65 -8.62 -7.74
N PRO A 6 12.04 -8.26 -8.99
CA PRO A 6 11.19 -7.45 -9.86
C PRO A 6 9.81 -8.08 -10.07
N SER A 7 9.74 -9.40 -10.23
CA SER A 7 8.49 -10.14 -10.39
C SER A 7 7.57 -10.03 -9.17
N PHE A 8 8.13 -10.06 -7.96
CA PHE A 8 7.36 -9.87 -6.73
C PHE A 8 6.77 -8.46 -6.66
N LEU A 9 7.53 -7.42 -7.01
CA LEU A 9 7.02 -6.05 -7.02
C LEU A 9 5.91 -5.84 -8.05
N ILE A 10 6.01 -6.50 -9.21
CA ILE A 10 4.94 -6.48 -10.22
C ILE A 10 3.69 -7.17 -9.71
N LEU A 11 3.82 -8.30 -9.00
CA LEU A 11 2.68 -8.98 -8.37
C LEU A 11 1.99 -8.06 -7.37
N VAL A 12 2.75 -7.44 -6.46
CA VAL A 12 2.20 -6.51 -5.48
C VAL A 12 1.51 -5.32 -6.15
N ALA A 13 2.18 -4.70 -7.12
CA ALA A 13 1.61 -3.58 -7.87
C ALA A 13 0.32 -3.98 -8.60
N THR A 14 0.24 -5.22 -9.11
CA THR A 14 -0.97 -5.74 -9.77
C THR A 14 -2.14 -5.84 -8.78
N LEU A 15 -1.89 -6.35 -7.57
CA LEU A 15 -2.91 -6.45 -6.54
C LEU A 15 -3.35 -5.07 -6.03
N LEU A 16 -2.41 -4.16 -5.80
CA LEU A 16 -2.71 -2.79 -5.40
C LEU A 16 -3.41 -1.99 -6.51
N ASP A 17 -3.13 -2.24 -7.80
CA ASP A 17 -3.85 -1.63 -8.92
C ASP A 17 -5.27 -2.19 -9.09
N SER A 18 -5.53 -3.40 -8.60
CA SER A 18 -6.86 -4.03 -8.62
C SER A 18 -7.81 -3.55 -7.53
N LEU A 19 -7.32 -2.71 -6.59
CA LEU A 19 -8.17 -2.09 -5.58
C LEU A 19 -9.23 -1.20 -6.23
N PRO A 20 -10.50 -1.30 -5.81
CA PRO A 20 -11.56 -0.46 -6.35
C PRO A 20 -11.40 0.99 -5.90
N PRO A 21 -11.91 1.97 -6.69
CA PRO A 21 -11.85 3.39 -6.35
C PRO A 21 -12.74 3.77 -5.16
N THR A 22 -13.65 2.89 -4.75
CA THR A 22 -14.53 3.04 -3.59
C THR A 22 -14.69 1.69 -2.89
N LEU A 23 -15.02 1.71 -1.59
CA LEU A 23 -15.33 0.49 -0.84
C LEU A 23 -16.69 -0.11 -1.22
N PRO A 24 -16.92 -1.41 -0.97
CA PRO A 24 -16.05 -2.37 -0.26
C PRO A 24 -14.98 -3.02 -1.16
N VAL A 25 -13.83 -3.41 -0.58
CA VAL A 25 -12.86 -4.29 -1.24
C VAL A 25 -13.37 -5.73 -1.13
N SER A 26 -13.26 -6.52 -2.18
CA SER A 26 -13.68 -7.93 -2.16
C SER A 26 -12.82 -8.77 -1.19
N ASP A 27 -13.45 -9.70 -0.48
CA ASP A 27 -12.77 -10.60 0.47
C ASP A 27 -11.64 -11.39 -0.19
N THR A 28 -11.83 -11.80 -1.45
CA THR A 28 -10.78 -12.48 -2.23
C THR A 28 -9.54 -11.61 -2.39
N LEU A 29 -9.72 -10.32 -2.71
CA LEU A 29 -8.60 -9.40 -2.86
C LEU A 29 -7.95 -9.07 -1.51
N LEU A 30 -8.75 -8.92 -0.45
CA LEU A 30 -8.24 -8.75 0.91
C LEU A 30 -7.41 -9.95 1.36
N LEU A 31 -7.86 -11.17 1.06
CA LEU A 31 -7.13 -12.40 1.39
C LEU A 31 -5.82 -12.50 0.59
N GLN A 32 -5.83 -12.13 -0.70
CA GLN A 32 -4.61 -12.07 -1.53
C GLN A 32 -3.61 -11.04 -0.99
N LEU A 33 -4.08 -9.84 -0.61
CA LEU A 33 -3.22 -8.83 0.02
C LEU A 33 -2.70 -9.31 1.37
N HIS A 34 -3.52 -9.98 2.17
CA HIS A 34 -3.13 -10.52 3.46
C HIS A 34 -2.09 -11.64 3.32
N ALA A 35 -2.15 -12.46 2.27
CA ALA A 35 -1.14 -13.48 2.01
C ALA A 35 0.26 -12.87 1.77
N ILE A 36 0.34 -11.64 1.25
CA ILE A 36 1.61 -10.95 0.97
C ILE A 36 2.07 -10.11 2.16
N PHE A 37 1.17 -9.32 2.74
CA PHE A 37 1.52 -8.34 3.77
C PHE A 37 1.29 -8.87 5.20
N GLY A 38 0.61 -10.01 5.35
CA GLY A 38 0.29 -10.61 6.63
C GLY A 38 -0.50 -9.67 7.56
N PRO A 39 -0.28 -9.73 8.88
CA PRO A 39 -1.04 -8.95 9.86
C PRO A 39 -0.82 -7.43 9.73
N MET A 40 0.24 -7.01 9.04
CA MET A 40 0.50 -5.60 8.75
C MET A 40 -0.63 -4.97 7.93
N LEU A 41 -1.29 -5.74 7.06
CA LEU A 41 -2.42 -5.26 6.27
C LEU A 41 -3.55 -4.72 7.16
N LEU A 42 -3.88 -5.43 8.24
CA LEU A 42 -4.94 -5.01 9.14
C LEU A 42 -4.62 -3.66 9.80
N SER A 43 -3.36 -3.50 10.24
CA SER A 43 -2.90 -2.21 10.79
C SER A 43 -2.96 -1.09 9.76
N ALA A 44 -2.63 -1.38 8.50
CA ALA A 44 -2.74 -0.39 7.43
C ALA A 44 -4.20 -0.01 7.15
N LEU A 45 -5.10 -0.99 7.07
CA LEU A 45 -6.54 -0.76 6.87
C LEU A 45 -7.16 0.03 8.02
N GLN A 46 -6.75 -0.23 9.27
CA GLN A 46 -7.20 0.57 10.42
C GLN A 46 -6.86 2.05 10.28
N LEU A 47 -5.66 2.39 9.78
CA LEU A 47 -5.29 3.80 9.51
C LEU A 47 -6.19 4.42 8.43
N VAL A 48 -6.52 3.65 7.39
CA VAL A 48 -7.42 4.09 6.31
C VAL A 48 -8.85 4.30 6.83
N ASP A 49 -9.36 3.35 7.61
CA ASP A 49 -10.73 3.40 8.14
C ASP A 49 -10.92 4.55 9.15
N LYS A 50 -9.89 4.83 9.96
CA LYS A 50 -9.88 5.98 10.88
C LYS A 50 -9.64 7.32 10.19
N ARG A 51 -9.43 7.35 8.87
CA ARG A 51 -9.08 8.55 8.10
C ARG A 51 -7.81 9.25 8.61
N GLU A 52 -6.85 8.46 9.09
CA GLU A 52 -5.57 8.94 9.63
C GLU A 52 -4.50 9.12 8.54
N VAL A 53 -4.90 9.02 7.27
CA VAL A 53 -4.05 9.30 6.10
C VAL A 53 -4.48 10.62 5.49
N VAL A 54 -3.66 11.65 5.67
CA VAL A 54 -3.89 13.00 5.15
C VAL A 54 -2.96 13.26 3.97
N ARG A 55 -3.52 13.61 2.82
CA ARG A 55 -2.79 14.16 1.69
C ARG A 55 -2.82 15.67 1.77
N VAL A 56 -1.65 16.25 1.99
CA VAL A 56 -1.47 17.70 2.10
C VAL A 56 -0.96 18.25 0.76
N SER A 57 -1.71 19.14 0.14
CA SER A 57 -1.27 19.91 -1.04
C SER A 57 -0.37 21.05 -0.60
N LEU A 58 0.80 21.17 -1.23
CA LEU A 58 1.71 22.30 -1.08
C LEU A 58 1.48 23.28 -2.24
N PRO A 59 1.80 24.58 -2.06
CA PRO A 59 1.66 25.61 -3.09
C PRO A 59 2.58 25.43 -4.32
N SER A 60 3.30 24.30 -4.41
CA SER A 60 4.19 23.95 -5.53
C SER A 60 3.61 22.83 -6.41
N ASP A 61 2.30 22.59 -6.34
CA ASP A 61 1.59 21.43 -6.92
C ASP A 61 2.13 20.06 -6.49
N ARG A 62 2.97 20.05 -5.46
CA ARG A 62 3.45 18.83 -4.80
C ARG A 62 2.54 18.51 -3.64
N TYR A 63 2.55 17.25 -3.23
CA TYR A 63 1.83 16.82 -2.04
C TYR A 63 2.71 15.93 -1.18
N VAL A 64 2.44 15.97 0.12
CA VAL A 64 3.03 15.07 1.11
C VAL A 64 1.91 14.32 1.80
N TYR A 65 2.21 13.12 2.29
CA TYR A 65 1.28 12.39 3.13
C TYR A 65 1.67 12.53 4.59
N GLN A 66 0.68 12.81 5.43
CA GLN A 66 0.81 12.66 6.87
C GLN A 66 0.00 11.45 7.33
N VAL A 67 0.65 10.61 8.11
CA VAL A 67 0.01 9.40 8.66
C VAL A 67 0.22 9.36 10.16
N ALA A 68 -0.85 9.05 10.91
CA ALA A 68 -0.75 8.90 12.35
C ALA A 68 0.25 7.81 12.75
N SER A 69 1.03 8.08 13.79
CA SER A 69 1.94 7.11 14.42
C SER A 69 1.36 6.61 15.74
N SER A 70 1.76 5.42 16.15
CA SER A 70 1.53 4.92 17.51
C SER A 70 2.21 5.77 18.59
N SER A 71 3.22 6.57 18.24
CA SER A 71 3.89 7.50 19.17
C SER A 71 3.18 8.86 19.29
N GLY A 72 2.04 9.06 18.62
CA GLY A 72 1.27 10.32 18.64
C GLY A 72 1.81 11.43 17.74
N LYS A 73 3.03 11.31 17.19
CA LYS A 73 3.57 12.25 16.19
C LYS A 73 3.32 11.72 14.78
N ASN A 74 2.75 12.55 13.90
CA ASN A 74 2.48 12.14 12.52
C ASN A 74 3.78 11.95 11.72
N TYR A 75 3.82 10.91 10.90
CA TYR A 75 4.89 10.73 9.91
C TYR A 75 4.59 11.55 8.67
N THR A 76 5.49 12.46 8.30
CA THR A 76 5.48 13.12 6.99
C THR A 76 6.23 12.25 5.98
N ILE A 77 5.56 11.85 4.91
CA ILE A 77 6.02 10.86 3.93
C ILE A 77 5.98 11.45 2.52
N HIS A 78 7.10 11.31 1.81
CA HIS A 78 7.25 11.70 0.42
C HIS A 78 7.27 10.43 -0.45
N LEU A 79 6.24 10.20 -1.25
CA LEU A 79 6.17 9.01 -2.12
C LEU A 79 7.09 9.11 -3.33
N ASN A 80 7.33 10.33 -3.82
CA ASN A 80 8.23 10.61 -4.92
C ASN A 80 9.17 11.75 -4.49
N PRO A 81 10.31 11.46 -3.85
CA PRO A 81 11.31 12.49 -3.62
C PRO A 81 11.77 13.02 -5.00
N PRO A 82 12.00 14.34 -5.15
CA PRO A 82 12.60 14.85 -6.37
C PRO A 82 13.90 14.07 -6.64
N PRO A 83 14.20 13.70 -7.90
CA PRO A 83 15.49 13.10 -8.21
C PRO A 83 16.58 14.01 -7.65
N PRO A 84 17.67 13.46 -7.09
CA PRO A 84 18.76 14.29 -6.61
C PRO A 84 19.16 15.21 -7.75
N THR A 85 18.93 16.51 -7.60
CA THR A 85 19.31 17.48 -8.60
C THR A 85 20.82 17.39 -8.72
N THR A 86 21.30 16.75 -9.79
CA THR A 86 22.71 16.79 -10.20
C THR A 86 23.00 18.19 -10.74
N ASN A 87 22.73 19.21 -9.94
CA ASN A 87 23.29 20.52 -10.17
C ASN A 87 24.75 20.39 -9.75
N LEU A 88 25.60 20.26 -10.77
CA LEU A 88 27.00 20.65 -10.82
C LEU A 88 27.46 21.34 -9.53
N ILE A 89 28.01 20.57 -8.61
CA ILE A 89 28.92 21.10 -7.61
C ILE A 89 30.21 21.35 -8.41
N PRO A 90 30.69 22.60 -8.60
CA PRO A 90 32.08 22.80 -8.97
C PRO A 90 32.92 22.18 -7.86
N ASP A 91 33.80 21.25 -8.24
CA ASP A 91 34.73 20.51 -7.39
C ASP A 91 35.02 21.21 -6.06
N ILE A 92 34.44 20.70 -4.98
CA ILE A 92 35.00 20.90 -3.65
C ILE A 92 36.19 19.93 -3.59
N PRO A 93 37.44 20.41 -3.50
CA PRO A 93 38.58 19.51 -3.43
C PRO A 93 38.45 18.64 -2.17
N SER A 94 38.41 17.33 -2.36
CA SER A 94 38.50 16.33 -1.30
C SER A 94 39.64 16.68 -0.33
N PRO A 95 39.39 16.81 0.98
CA PRO A 95 40.47 16.82 1.94
C PRO A 95 41.08 15.41 1.99
N GLN A 96 42.35 15.32 1.64
CA GLN A 96 43.14 14.09 1.75
C GLN A 96 43.27 13.64 3.22
N PRO A 97 43.34 12.33 3.49
CA PRO A 97 43.46 11.80 4.84
C PRO A 97 44.90 11.91 5.34
N MET A 98 45.14 12.76 6.34
CA MET A 98 46.35 12.67 7.16
C MET A 98 46.09 11.76 8.36
N ALA A 99 46.82 10.64 8.40
CA ALA A 99 47.10 9.86 9.61
C ALA A 99 47.79 10.76 10.65
N THR A 100 47.56 10.66 11.96
CA THR A 100 48.07 9.62 12.89
C THR A 100 47.47 9.78 14.32
N PRO A 101 47.72 8.85 15.28
CA PRO A 101 46.73 8.38 16.27
C PRO A 101 47.00 8.78 17.74
N LEU A 102 45.97 8.77 18.59
CA LEU A 102 46.03 8.67 20.06
C LEU A 102 44.72 7.99 20.55
N LYS A 103 44.73 6.73 21.00
CA LYS A 103 45.05 6.16 22.33
C LYS A 103 43.84 6.00 23.28
N GLU A 104 43.46 4.72 23.44
CA GLU A 104 43.09 3.96 24.65
C GLU A 104 41.80 4.25 25.47
N GLU A 105 41.03 3.14 25.59
CA GLU A 105 39.96 2.66 26.50
C GLU A 105 40.18 2.90 28.02
N PRO A 106 39.33 2.39 28.98
CA PRO A 106 38.01 1.70 28.90
C PRO A 106 36.95 2.26 29.90
N GLY A 107 35.69 1.80 29.85
CA GLY A 107 34.74 2.10 30.93
C GLY A 107 33.33 1.52 30.84
N LEU A 108 33.16 0.32 31.42
CA LEU A 108 31.98 -0.22 32.14
C LEU A 108 30.58 -0.22 31.48
N LEU A 109 30.15 -1.44 31.14
CA LEU A 109 28.78 -1.97 31.28
C LEU A 109 28.46 -2.17 32.79
N PRO A 110 27.20 -2.42 33.26
CA PRO A 110 26.11 -3.04 32.51
C PRO A 110 24.68 -2.51 32.81
N ALA A 111 23.73 -2.88 31.94
CA ALA A 111 22.32 -2.86 32.29
C ALA A 111 21.66 -4.21 31.96
N ALA A 112 21.38 -4.93 33.06
CA ALA A 112 20.30 -5.88 33.31
C ALA A 112 20.05 -7.07 32.36
N SER A 113 20.26 -8.25 32.94
CA SER A 113 19.78 -9.56 32.51
C SER A 113 18.27 -9.73 32.74
N MET A 114 17.71 -10.59 31.91
CA MET A 114 16.32 -11.08 31.84
C MET A 114 15.81 -11.78 33.11
N GLY A 115 14.49 -11.80 33.28
CA GLY A 115 13.77 -12.77 34.12
C GLY A 115 12.24 -12.61 34.08
N GLU A 116 11.56 -13.59 33.47
CA GLU A 116 10.28 -14.20 33.92
C GLU A 116 8.99 -13.34 33.91
N SER A 117 7.77 -13.78 33.56
CA SER A 117 7.17 -15.08 33.20
C SER A 117 5.74 -14.84 32.66
N ILE A 118 5.25 -15.73 31.78
CA ILE A 118 3.81 -15.92 31.46
C ILE A 118 3.26 -16.99 32.42
N PRO A 119 1.97 -16.97 32.81
CA PRO A 119 1.11 -18.04 32.29
C PRO A 119 -0.38 -17.67 32.02
N ARG A 120 -0.84 -18.22 30.89
CA ARG A 120 -2.11 -18.95 30.65
C ARG A 120 -3.48 -18.24 30.61
N THR A 121 -4.18 -18.60 29.54
CA THR A 121 -5.63 -18.58 29.25
C THR A 121 -6.47 -19.37 30.27
N PRO A 122 -7.81 -19.23 30.28
CA PRO A 122 -8.62 -20.20 29.55
C PRO A 122 -9.84 -19.64 28.78
N SER A 123 -10.31 -20.47 27.86
CA SER A 123 -11.40 -20.36 26.89
C SER A 123 -12.83 -20.45 27.49
N PRO A 124 -13.92 -20.33 26.70
CA PRO A 124 -15.30 -20.14 27.16
C PRO A 124 -16.13 -21.45 27.20
N PRO A 125 -17.33 -21.44 27.82
CA PRO A 125 -18.45 -22.31 27.44
C PRO A 125 -19.43 -21.50 26.55
N GLY A 126 -20.15 -22.03 25.57
CA GLY A 126 -20.63 -23.39 25.30
C GLY A 126 -22.14 -23.29 25.02
N SER A 127 -22.63 -24.06 24.04
CA SER A 127 -24.04 -24.26 23.62
C SER A 127 -24.66 -23.13 22.76
N GLN A 128 -25.48 -23.37 21.73
CA GLN A 128 -26.27 -24.56 21.44
C GLN A 128 -26.63 -24.69 19.94
N ILE A 129 -26.68 -25.95 19.52
CA ILE A 129 -27.18 -26.51 18.25
C ILE A 129 -28.63 -26.09 17.99
N GLN A 130 -29.00 -25.81 16.74
CA GLN A 130 -30.21 -26.40 16.12
C GLN A 130 -30.25 -26.26 14.58
N THR A 131 -30.12 -27.43 13.97
CA THR A 131 -30.52 -27.85 12.63
C THR A 131 -32.01 -27.60 12.39
N PHE A 132 -32.40 -27.06 11.23
CA PHE A 132 -33.64 -27.46 10.55
C PHE A 132 -33.45 -27.36 9.02
N ASN A 133 -33.82 -28.46 8.35
CA ASN A 133 -33.81 -28.65 6.91
C ASN A 133 -35.28 -28.96 6.49
N PRO A 134 -35.58 -29.21 5.20
CA PRO A 134 -36.33 -28.33 4.30
C PRO A 134 -37.76 -28.85 4.02
N LEU A 135 -38.67 -28.02 3.49
CA LEU A 135 -39.86 -28.53 2.78
C LEU A 135 -40.34 -27.62 1.65
N LEU A 136 -40.85 -28.31 0.62
CA LEU A 136 -41.27 -27.91 -0.71
C LEU A 136 -42.36 -26.82 -0.77
N SER A 137 -42.46 -26.13 -1.91
CA SER A 137 -43.68 -26.06 -2.74
C SER A 137 -43.41 -25.48 -4.14
N SER A 138 -43.67 -26.30 -5.17
CA SER A 138 -44.14 -25.93 -6.53
C SER A 138 -45.67 -26.19 -6.56
N PRO A 139 -46.51 -25.70 -7.50
CA PRO A 139 -46.27 -25.66 -8.96
C PRO A 139 -46.96 -24.52 -9.77
N ALA A 140 -46.64 -24.41 -11.07
CA ALA A 140 -47.62 -24.46 -12.18
C ALA A 140 -46.96 -24.14 -13.53
N GLN A 141 -47.22 -25.02 -14.50
CA GLN A 141 -46.82 -24.98 -15.91
C GLN A 141 -47.59 -23.92 -16.70
N GLN A 142 -47.03 -23.46 -17.83
CA GLN A 142 -47.79 -23.25 -19.06
C GLN A 142 -46.89 -23.29 -20.32
N HIS A 143 -47.29 -24.14 -21.26
CA HIS A 143 -46.75 -24.36 -22.61
C HIS A 143 -47.37 -23.39 -23.63
N ARG A 144 -46.60 -22.94 -24.64
CA ARG A 144 -46.92 -22.86 -26.11
C ARG A 144 -45.84 -22.04 -26.87
N THR A 145 -44.98 -22.67 -27.69
CA THR A 145 -45.00 -22.83 -29.18
C THR A 145 -44.49 -21.63 -30.03
N PRO A 146 -43.95 -21.84 -31.25
CA PRO A 146 -42.82 -21.06 -31.82
C PRO A 146 -43.11 -20.19 -33.08
N SER A 147 -42.18 -19.25 -33.37
CA SER A 147 -41.81 -18.61 -34.67
C SER A 147 -42.85 -17.74 -35.41
N PRO A 148 -42.49 -16.74 -36.29
CA PRO A 148 -41.41 -16.77 -37.30
C PRO A 148 -40.60 -15.47 -37.65
N ALA A 149 -39.42 -15.72 -38.23
CA ALA A 149 -38.67 -15.07 -39.34
C ALA A 149 -38.64 -13.53 -39.63
N SER A 150 -37.39 -13.02 -39.63
CA SER A 150 -36.72 -12.12 -40.62
C SER A 150 -37.03 -10.59 -40.60
N PRO A 151 -36.08 -9.69 -41.01
CA PRO A 151 -35.04 -9.87 -42.02
C PRO A 151 -33.59 -9.49 -41.66
N HIS A 152 -32.71 -9.96 -42.54
CA HIS A 152 -31.28 -9.68 -42.66
C HIS A 152 -30.92 -8.21 -42.43
N VAL A 153 -30.00 -7.98 -41.49
CA VAL A 153 -29.11 -6.83 -41.47
C VAL A 153 -27.73 -7.38 -41.76
N GLU A 154 -27.09 -6.87 -42.80
CA GLU A 154 -25.74 -7.22 -43.20
C GLU A 154 -24.79 -7.06 -42.01
N GLU A 155 -24.10 -8.15 -41.68
CA GLU A 155 -23.07 -8.22 -40.66
C GLU A 155 -21.85 -7.40 -41.13
N GLU A 156 -21.71 -6.18 -40.63
CA GLU A 156 -20.39 -5.54 -40.57
C GLU A 156 -19.63 -6.10 -39.36
N ASP A 157 -18.53 -6.81 -39.61
CA ASP A 157 -17.64 -7.45 -38.65
C ASP A 157 -17.30 -6.57 -37.40
N PRO A 158 -17.91 -6.81 -36.22
CA PRO A 158 -17.61 -6.08 -34.99
C PRO A 158 -16.32 -6.57 -34.29
N GLU A 159 -15.68 -7.61 -34.84
CA GLU A 159 -14.63 -8.36 -34.16
C GLU A 159 -13.25 -7.69 -34.21
N SER A 160 -12.99 -6.86 -35.22
CA SER A 160 -11.70 -6.18 -35.41
C SER A 160 -11.51 -4.99 -34.46
N THR A 161 -12.57 -4.22 -34.19
CA THR A 161 -12.54 -3.06 -33.28
C THR A 161 -12.48 -3.48 -31.82
N SER A 162 -13.17 -4.57 -31.44
CA SER A 162 -13.16 -5.13 -30.09
C SER A 162 -11.78 -5.64 -29.64
N LYS A 163 -11.03 -6.28 -30.56
CA LYS A 163 -9.66 -6.77 -30.32
C LYS A 163 -8.64 -5.63 -30.15
N HIS A 164 -8.77 -4.55 -30.92
CA HIS A 164 -7.88 -3.38 -30.81
C HIS A 164 -8.08 -2.61 -29.50
N MET A 165 -9.34 -2.42 -29.07
CA MET A 165 -9.66 -1.70 -27.83
C MET A 165 -9.26 -2.48 -26.56
N THR A 166 -9.40 -3.81 -26.57
CA THR A 166 -8.94 -4.68 -25.47
C THR A 166 -7.42 -4.64 -25.36
N SER A 167 -6.70 -4.74 -26.47
CA SER A 167 -5.24 -4.62 -26.51
C SER A 167 -4.73 -3.27 -25.96
N GLN A 168 -5.39 -2.15 -26.32
CA GLN A 168 -5.04 -0.83 -25.82
C GLN A 168 -5.29 -0.68 -24.31
N LYS A 169 -6.43 -1.19 -23.81
CA LYS A 169 -6.75 -1.17 -22.37
C LYS A 169 -5.75 -1.98 -21.55
N ASP A 170 -5.32 -3.13 -22.07
CA ASP A 170 -4.33 -3.99 -21.44
C ASP A 170 -2.95 -3.32 -21.40
N MET A 171 -2.57 -2.64 -22.48
CA MET A 171 -1.34 -1.84 -22.52
C MET A 171 -1.35 -0.74 -21.45
N LEU A 172 -2.45 0.02 -21.34
CA LEU A 172 -2.59 1.07 -20.31
C LEU A 172 -2.57 0.49 -18.89
N ARG A 173 -3.20 -0.68 -18.67
CA ARG A 173 -3.15 -1.38 -17.38
C ARG A 173 -1.72 -1.79 -17.03
N LYS A 174 -1.01 -2.38 -17.99
CA LYS A 174 0.39 -2.80 -17.81
C LYS A 174 1.28 -1.61 -17.47
N GLU A 175 1.11 -0.48 -18.15
CA GLU A 175 1.86 0.73 -17.87
C GLU A 175 1.62 1.24 -16.44
N ARG A 176 0.36 1.31 -15.99
CA ARG A 176 0.04 1.71 -14.60
C ARG A 176 0.69 0.78 -13.57
N ILE A 177 0.63 -0.53 -13.79
CA ILE A 177 1.24 -1.53 -12.91
C ILE A 177 2.76 -1.33 -12.85
N THR A 178 3.42 -1.14 -14.00
CA THR A 178 4.86 -0.89 -14.05
C THR A 178 5.25 0.40 -13.33
N ARG A 179 4.49 1.49 -13.54
CA ARG A 179 4.71 2.76 -12.83
C ARG A 179 4.57 2.60 -11.32
N LEU A 180 3.54 1.89 -10.86
CA LEU A 180 3.33 1.60 -9.44
C LEU A 180 4.47 0.76 -8.88
N ALA A 181 4.87 -0.33 -9.56
CA ALA A 181 5.98 -1.18 -9.12
C ALA A 181 7.30 -0.42 -8.99
N ASN A 182 7.58 0.52 -9.89
CA ASN A 182 8.76 1.39 -9.79
C ASN A 182 8.63 2.35 -8.60
N GLY A 183 7.47 2.96 -8.38
CA GLY A 183 7.22 3.82 -7.23
C GLY A 183 7.42 3.09 -5.89
N LEU A 184 6.95 1.84 -5.77
CA LEU A 184 7.12 1.03 -4.55
C LEU A 184 8.60 0.84 -4.16
N LYS A 185 9.54 0.86 -5.13
CA LYS A 185 10.99 0.74 -4.87
C LYS A 185 11.60 2.00 -4.28
N SER A 186 11.06 3.18 -4.61
CA SER A 186 11.62 4.48 -4.25
C SER A 186 10.93 5.14 -3.06
N MET A 187 9.81 4.57 -2.60
CA MET A 187 9.11 5.05 -1.42
C MET A 187 9.97 4.87 -0.17
N TYR A 188 9.89 5.84 0.74
CA TYR A 188 10.59 5.80 2.02
C TYR A 188 9.66 6.26 3.14
N CYS A 189 9.77 5.63 4.30
CA CYS A 189 9.05 6.05 5.50
C CYS A 189 10.01 6.13 6.70
N PRO A 190 10.06 7.25 7.44
CA PRO A 190 10.95 7.41 8.59
C PRO A 190 10.44 6.68 9.86
N CYS A 191 9.75 5.55 9.71
CA CYS A 191 9.23 4.76 10.82
C CYS A 191 10.12 3.56 11.13
N ALA A 192 10.09 3.11 12.39
CA ALA A 192 10.82 1.92 12.83
C ALA A 192 10.46 0.67 12.01
N GLY A 193 9.19 0.52 11.60
CA GLY A 193 8.76 -0.60 10.78
C GLY A 193 9.46 -0.66 9.41
N TRP A 194 9.76 0.50 8.81
CA TRP A 194 10.51 0.56 7.56
C TRP A 194 12.00 0.27 7.78
N SER A 195 12.61 0.85 8.82
CA SER A 195 14.03 0.62 9.11
C SER A 195 14.32 -0.85 9.43
N TYR A 196 13.49 -1.49 10.25
CA TYR A 196 13.70 -2.88 10.66
C TYR A 196 13.10 -3.91 9.69
N GLY A 197 12.03 -3.58 8.99
CA GLY A 197 11.27 -4.53 8.16
C GLY A 197 11.47 -4.40 6.64
N CYS A 198 12.02 -3.28 6.16
CA CYS A 198 12.30 -3.06 4.73
C CYS A 198 13.79 -2.84 4.46
N LEU A 199 14.50 -2.09 5.33
CA LEU A 199 15.93 -1.81 5.17
C LEU A 199 16.85 -2.85 5.82
N ALA A 200 16.61 -3.19 7.08
CA ALA A 200 17.51 -4.05 7.86
C ALA A 200 17.11 -5.54 7.88
N GLY A 201 15.83 -5.86 7.76
CA GLY A 201 15.32 -7.23 7.74
C GLY A 201 14.39 -7.40 6.55
N GLU A 202 14.69 -8.33 5.65
CA GLU A 202 14.05 -8.54 4.35
C GLU A 202 12.60 -9.11 4.45
N LYS A 203 11.83 -8.73 5.47
CA LYS A 203 10.53 -9.34 5.79
C LYS A 203 9.38 -8.74 4.98
N THR A 204 9.45 -7.46 4.63
CA THR A 204 8.36 -6.74 3.96
C THR A 204 8.90 -5.67 3.01
N ILE A 205 8.19 -5.41 1.91
CA ILE A 205 8.55 -4.35 0.95
C ILE A 205 8.01 -2.96 1.33
N LEU A 206 7.02 -2.90 2.20
CA LEU A 206 6.36 -1.69 2.67
C LEU A 206 6.16 -1.79 4.16
N CYS A 207 6.19 -0.65 4.85
CA CYS A 207 5.65 -0.55 6.19
C CYS A 207 4.13 -0.33 6.15
N LYS A 208 3.46 -0.49 7.29
CA LYS A 208 2.02 -0.23 7.41
C LYS A 208 1.60 1.17 6.95
N HIS A 209 2.44 2.20 7.14
CA HIS A 209 2.10 3.58 6.77
C HIS A 209 2.11 3.77 5.26
N LEU A 210 3.13 3.26 4.55
CA LEU A 210 3.17 3.32 3.10
C LEU A 210 2.04 2.49 2.48
N LEU A 211 1.78 1.30 3.02
CA LEU A 211 0.66 0.47 2.59
C LEU A 211 -0.68 1.21 2.79
N ALA A 212 -0.88 1.85 3.95
CA ALA A 212 -2.08 2.65 4.22
C ALA A 212 -2.23 3.82 3.24
N ILE A 213 -1.15 4.52 2.91
CA ILE A 213 -1.18 5.61 1.92
C ILE A 213 -1.62 5.09 0.55
N VAL A 214 -1.01 4.00 0.07
CA VAL A 214 -1.36 3.44 -1.25
C VAL A 214 -2.82 2.99 -1.29
N ILE A 215 -3.29 2.30 -0.24
CA ILE A 215 -4.69 1.86 -0.15
C ILE A 215 -5.64 3.07 -0.07
N ALA A 216 -5.37 4.06 0.79
CA ALA A 216 -6.20 5.26 0.92
C ALA A 216 -6.28 6.04 -0.39
N SER A 217 -5.15 6.20 -1.08
CA SER A 217 -5.09 6.92 -2.36
C SER A 217 -5.86 6.19 -3.46
N LYS A 218 -5.75 4.85 -3.52
CA LYS A 218 -6.48 4.01 -4.48
C LYS A 218 -7.98 3.95 -4.20
N THR A 219 -8.37 3.91 -2.93
CA THR A 219 -9.79 3.79 -2.50
C THR A 219 -10.47 5.15 -2.28
N GLY A 220 -9.78 6.27 -2.57
CA GLY A 220 -10.32 7.62 -2.41
C GLY A 220 -10.60 8.01 -0.95
N ARG A 221 -9.90 7.42 0.02
CA ARG A 221 -10.12 7.63 1.47
C ARG A 221 -9.01 8.42 2.16
N GLU A 222 -8.17 9.08 1.39
CA GLU A 222 -7.27 10.11 1.89
C GLU A 222 -8.05 11.36 2.30
N VAL A 223 -7.73 11.94 3.46
CA VAL A 223 -8.21 13.26 3.84
C VAL A 223 -7.38 14.28 3.07
N ARG A 224 -8.02 15.20 2.34
CA ARG A 224 -7.31 16.25 1.61
C ARG A 224 -7.23 17.51 2.45
N ALA A 225 -6.05 18.11 2.52
CA ALA A 225 -5.82 19.37 3.20
C ALA A 225 -4.94 20.27 2.32
N ASP A 226 -5.30 21.53 2.21
CA ASP A 226 -4.50 22.55 1.54
C ASP A 226 -3.82 23.42 2.59
N VAL A 227 -2.53 23.72 2.40
CA VAL A 227 -1.77 24.57 3.31
C VAL A 227 -1.01 25.65 2.57
N ASP A 228 -1.04 26.86 3.11
CA ASP A 228 -0.20 27.95 2.68
C ASP A 228 1.28 27.68 3.02
N LEU A 229 2.19 28.46 2.44
CA LEU A 229 3.65 28.30 2.63
C LEU A 229 4.06 28.25 4.11
N ARG A 230 3.41 29.04 4.97
CA ARG A 230 3.64 29.03 6.44
C ARG A 230 3.15 27.74 7.08
N GLY A 231 1.99 27.23 6.66
CA GLY A 231 1.47 25.94 7.13
C GLY A 231 2.39 24.79 6.70
N ALA A 232 2.85 24.80 5.45
CA ALA A 232 3.81 23.83 4.94
C ALA A 232 5.14 23.85 5.73
N ALA A 233 5.65 25.03 6.09
CA ALA A 233 6.86 25.18 6.91
C ALA A 233 6.67 24.54 8.31
N GLY A 234 5.52 24.75 8.95
CA GLY A 234 5.17 24.11 10.22
C GLY A 234 5.09 22.57 10.13
N LEU A 235 4.56 22.02 9.04
CA LEU A 235 4.49 20.56 8.83
C LEU A 235 5.86 19.91 8.63
N LEU A 236 6.84 20.67 8.15
CA LEU A 236 8.22 20.23 7.94
C LEU A 236 9.13 20.52 9.15
N GLY A 237 8.60 21.14 10.22
CA GLY A 237 9.38 21.54 11.38
C GLY A 237 10.36 22.68 11.08
N LEU A 238 10.08 23.48 10.06
CA LEU A 238 10.84 24.66 9.66
C LEU A 238 10.14 25.90 10.23
N SER A 239 10.18 26.08 11.55
CA SER A 239 9.58 27.23 12.25
C SER A 239 10.61 28.00 13.05
#